data_AF-A0A425B3E8-F1
#
_entry.id   AF-A0A425B3E8-F1
#
_cell.length_a   1.000
_cell.length_b   1.000
_cell.length_c   1.000
_cell.angle_alpha   90.00
_cell.angle_beta   90.00
_cell.angle_gamma   90.00
#
_symmetry.space_group_name_H-M   'P 1'
#
loop_
_entity.id
_entity.type
_entity.pdbx_description
1 polymer ?
#
loop_
_entity_poly.entity_id
_entity_poly.type
_entity_poly.pdbx_seq_one_letter_code
_entity_poly.pdbx_strand_id
1 'polypeptide(L)'
;MAKSDLKQQAADKVAAAKNQVAKWKRKQKPLVNMPELTGNPETDSKNDLDAVKQGFRDRLKAENKRKVSATDSEYWSCICFQTRAQADAFIAAMNWRQFGDKYIDGVKLAEYLGIELPDEEVAFVADPKVDKTWVGFVD
;
A
#
# COMPACT_ATOMS: atom_id res chain seq x y z
N MET A 1 30.27 30.02 26.08
CA MET A 1 29.10 29.16 26.38
C MET A 1 28.39 28.62 25.13
N ALA A 2 28.60 29.15 23.92
CA ALA A 2 27.87 28.68 22.71
C ALA A 2 28.31 27.32 22.10
N LYS A 3 29.55 26.86 22.33
CA LYS A 3 30.07 25.61 21.74
C LYS A 3 29.58 24.34 22.43
N SER A 4 29.26 24.40 23.73
CA SER A 4 28.72 23.28 24.50
C SER A 4 27.27 22.98 24.12
N ASP A 5 26.47 24.02 23.88
CA ASP A 5 25.06 23.87 23.51
C ASP A 5 24.89 23.28 22.10
N LEU A 6 25.74 23.67 21.15
CA LEU A 6 25.78 23.04 19.82
C LEU A 6 26.18 21.56 19.87
N LYS A 7 27.12 21.20 20.76
CA LYS A 7 27.55 19.82 20.96
C LYS A 7 26.46 18.97 21.62
N GLN A 8 25.73 19.56 22.57
CA GLN A 8 24.57 18.93 23.21
C GLN A 8 23.43 18.73 22.21
N GLN A 9 23.07 19.77 21.43
CA GLN A 9 22.06 19.68 20.38
C GLN A 9 22.42 18.65 19.30
N ALA A 10 23.70 18.53 18.93
CA ALA A 10 24.15 17.49 18.00
C ALA A 10 24.01 16.08 18.61
N ALA A 11 24.37 15.91 19.88
CA ALA A 11 24.21 14.64 20.60
C ALA A 11 22.74 14.23 20.73
N ASP A 12 21.85 15.19 21.01
CA ASP A 12 20.41 14.97 21.14
C ASP A 12 19.77 14.62 19.79
N LYS A 13 20.19 15.26 18.70
CA LYS A 13 19.78 14.89 17.33
C LYS A 13 20.24 13.49 16.95
N VAL A 14 21.47 13.11 17.30
CA VAL A 14 21.99 11.75 17.07
C VAL A 14 21.22 10.72 17.91
N ALA A 15 20.88 11.04 19.16
CA ALA A 15 20.07 10.17 20.02
C ALA A 15 18.64 10.01 19.48
N ALA A 16 18.03 11.11 19.01
CA ALA A 16 16.71 11.09 18.38
C ALA A 16 16.71 10.26 17.08
N ALA A 17 17.73 10.43 16.23
CA ALA A 17 17.91 9.63 15.02
C ALA A 17 18.11 8.13 15.33
N LYS A 18 18.91 7.80 16.35
CA LYS A 18 19.10 6.40 16.81
C LYS A 18 17.80 5.79 17.32
N ASN A 19 17.01 6.54 18.09
CA ASN A 19 15.72 6.09 18.59
C ASN A 19 14.68 5.91 17.46
N GLN A 20 14.68 6.79 16.47
CA GLN A 20 13.87 6.66 15.25
C GLN A 20 14.23 5.38 14.47
N VAL A 21 15.52 5.13 14.25
CA VAL A 21 16.01 3.91 13.58
C VAL A 21 15.66 2.65 14.39
N ALA A 22 15.82 2.68 15.71
CA ALA A 22 15.46 1.55 16.58
C ALA A 22 13.94 1.27 16.55
N LYS A 23 13.12 2.31 16.55
CA LYS A 23 11.66 2.20 16.41
C LYS A 23 11.26 1.63 15.05
N TRP A 24 11.95 2.02 13.98
CA TRP A 24 11.76 1.45 12.63
C TRP A 24 12.19 -0.02 12.57
N LYS A 25 13.34 -0.38 13.15
CA LYS A 25 13.79 -1.78 13.24
C LYS A 25 12.82 -2.66 14.04
N ARG A 26 12.27 -2.17 15.15
CA ARG A 26 11.24 -2.89 15.94
C ARG A 26 9.94 -3.13 15.17
N LYS A 27 9.60 -2.26 14.22
CA LYS A 27 8.44 -2.45 13.33
C LYS A 27 8.71 -3.48 12.24
N GLN A 28 9.97 -3.78 11.92
CA GLN A 28 10.28 -4.86 11.01
C GLN A 28 10.12 -6.19 11.73
N LYS A 29 9.11 -6.96 11.34
CA LYS A 29 9.00 -8.36 11.73
C LYS A 29 10.14 -9.13 11.04
N PRO A 30 10.83 -10.05 11.74
CA PRO A 30 11.85 -10.89 11.11
C PRO A 30 11.21 -11.72 10.00
N LEU A 31 11.93 -11.91 8.88
CA LEU A 31 11.44 -12.63 7.71
C LEU A 31 11.26 -14.13 7.97
N VAL A 32 11.99 -14.65 8.96
CA VAL A 32 11.94 -16.03 9.45
C VAL A 32 11.94 -15.95 10.97
N ASN A 33 11.02 -16.67 11.61
CA ASN A 33 11.09 -16.88 13.05
C ASN A 33 11.91 -18.15 13.29
N MET A 34 13.10 -18.00 13.86
CA MET A 34 13.97 -19.15 14.13
C MET A 34 13.43 -19.93 15.34
N PRO A 35 13.47 -21.27 15.29
CA PRO A 35 13.07 -22.10 16.41
C PRO A 35 14.03 -21.95 17.60
N GLU A 36 13.56 -22.25 18.80
CA GLU A 36 14.43 -22.29 19.98
C GLU A 36 15.41 -23.48 19.89
N LEU A 37 16.63 -23.26 20.37
CA LEU A 37 17.67 -24.28 20.36
C LEU A 37 17.37 -25.38 21.39
N THR A 38 17.45 -26.62 20.94
CA THR A 38 17.28 -27.83 21.77
C THR A 38 18.59 -28.28 22.42
N GLY A 39 19.73 -27.79 21.90
CA GLY A 39 21.07 -28.16 22.36
C GLY A 39 21.65 -29.38 21.65
N ASN A 40 20.89 -30.02 20.74
CA ASN A 40 21.38 -31.05 19.84
C ASN A 40 21.74 -30.42 18.47
N PRO A 41 23.03 -30.41 18.07
CA PRO A 41 23.45 -29.73 16.85
C PRO A 41 22.76 -30.22 15.57
N GLU A 42 22.50 -31.53 15.45
CA GLU A 42 21.84 -32.08 14.25
C GLU A 42 20.37 -31.67 14.18
N THR A 43 19.68 -31.69 15.33
CA THR A 43 18.27 -31.30 15.43
C THR A 43 18.10 -29.80 15.19
N ASP A 44 18.96 -28.99 15.80
CA ASP A 44 18.94 -27.54 15.68
C ASP A 44 19.24 -27.11 14.23
N SER A 45 20.26 -27.70 13.60
CA SER A 45 20.59 -27.42 12.19
C SER A 45 19.46 -27.76 11.22
N LYS A 46 18.73 -28.85 11.48
CA LYS A 46 17.57 -29.25 10.68
C LYS A 46 16.42 -28.27 10.86
N ASN A 47 16.10 -27.93 12.10
CA ASN A 47 15.01 -27.02 12.44
C ASN A 47 15.26 -25.62 11.86
N ASP A 48 16.50 -25.15 11.90
CA ASP A 48 16.93 -23.88 11.29
C ASP A 48 16.72 -23.89 9.77
N LEU A 49 17.15 -24.97 9.10
CA LEU A 49 16.98 -25.11 7.65
C LEU A 49 15.51 -25.14 7.25
N ASP A 50 14.66 -25.82 8.01
CA ASP A 50 13.23 -25.92 7.76
C ASP A 50 12.53 -24.58 7.96
N ALA A 51 12.89 -23.83 9.01
CA ALA A 51 12.38 -22.48 9.25
C ALA A 51 12.74 -21.51 8.10
N VAL A 52 14.00 -21.56 7.63
CA VAL A 52 14.44 -20.74 6.50
C VAL A 52 13.70 -21.11 5.21
N LYS A 53 13.55 -22.42 4.90
CA LYS A 53 12.77 -22.89 3.74
C LYS A 53 11.31 -22.44 3.81
N GLN A 54 10.72 -22.48 5.01
CA GLN A 54 9.36 -22.02 5.22
C GLN A 54 9.22 -20.52 4.94
N GLY A 55 10.14 -19.68 5.44
CA GLY A 55 10.16 -18.25 5.14
C GLY A 55 10.28 -17.94 3.64
N PHE A 56 11.08 -18.69 2.88
CA PHE A 56 11.13 -18.54 1.42
C PHE A 56 9.80 -18.86 0.74
N ARG A 57 9.12 -19.94 1.16
CA ARG A 57 7.81 -20.31 0.63
C ARG A 57 6.75 -19.26 0.94
N ASP A 58 6.75 -18.74 2.17
CA ASP A 58 5.80 -17.72 2.59
C ASP A 58 6.03 -16.40 1.86
N ARG A 59 7.30 -16.03 1.64
CA ARG A 59 7.67 -14.86 0.84
C ARG A 59 7.22 -15.00 -0.62
N LEU A 60 7.42 -16.18 -1.22
CA LEU A 60 6.98 -16.45 -2.59
C LEU A 60 5.46 -16.32 -2.72
N LYS A 61 4.69 -16.89 -1.78
CA LYS A 61 3.23 -16.74 -1.74
C LYS A 61 2.80 -15.27 -1.60
N ALA A 62 3.45 -14.52 -0.72
CA ALA A 62 3.16 -13.11 -0.51
C ALA A 62 3.47 -12.26 -1.75
N GLU A 63 4.60 -12.49 -2.43
CA GLU A 63 4.91 -11.82 -3.70
C GLU A 63 3.94 -12.20 -4.80
N ASN A 64 3.55 -13.47 -4.91
CA ASN A 64 2.58 -13.87 -5.93
C ASN A 64 1.23 -13.20 -5.69
N LYS A 65 0.76 -13.14 -4.43
CA LYS A 65 -0.45 -12.41 -4.07
C LYS A 65 -0.34 -10.93 -4.44
N ARG A 66 0.78 -10.28 -4.11
CA ARG A 66 1.03 -8.87 -4.46
C ARG A 66 1.07 -8.65 -5.97
N LYS A 67 1.71 -9.56 -6.71
CA LYS A 67 1.78 -9.52 -8.17
C LYS A 67 0.38 -9.55 -8.76
N VAL A 68 -0.44 -10.55 -8.39
CA VAL A 68 -1.82 -10.67 -8.84
C VAL A 68 -2.59 -9.38 -8.54
N SER A 69 -2.58 -8.90 -7.29
CA SER A 69 -3.25 -7.64 -6.93
C SER A 69 -2.76 -6.39 -7.67
N ALA A 70 -1.51 -6.37 -8.14
CA ALA A 70 -0.95 -5.22 -8.83
C ALA A 70 -1.07 -5.29 -10.36
N THR A 71 -1.23 -6.50 -10.92
CA THR A 71 -1.26 -6.73 -12.37
C THR A 71 -2.61 -7.14 -12.90
N ASP A 72 -3.50 -7.63 -12.02
CA ASP A 72 -4.85 -7.97 -12.43
C ASP A 72 -5.67 -6.69 -12.58
N SER A 73 -6.39 -6.62 -13.68
CA SER A 73 -7.18 -5.45 -14.08
C SER A 73 -8.57 -5.54 -13.48
N GLU A 74 -8.72 -6.08 -12.26
CA GLU A 74 -9.91 -6.82 -11.82
C GLU A 74 -11.24 -6.05 -12.01
N TYR A 75 -11.21 -4.70 -12.01
CA TYR A 75 -12.40 -3.88 -11.99
C TYR A 75 -12.31 -2.70 -12.97
N TRP A 76 -12.65 -2.93 -14.25
CA TRP A 76 -12.89 -1.86 -15.23
C TRP A 76 -14.00 -2.25 -16.21
N SER A 77 -14.75 -1.25 -16.66
CA SER A 77 -15.70 -1.37 -17.77
C SER A 77 -15.39 -0.27 -18.78
N CYS A 78 -15.66 -0.52 -20.06
CA CYS A 78 -15.48 0.48 -21.11
C CYS A 78 -16.69 0.55 -22.04
N ILE A 79 -16.96 1.77 -22.50
CA ILE A 79 -17.93 2.04 -23.56
C ILE A 79 -17.13 2.35 -24.83
N CYS A 80 -17.34 1.56 -25.87
CA CYS A 80 -16.58 1.64 -27.11
C CYS A 80 -17.32 2.49 -28.16
N PHE A 81 -16.59 3.41 -28.79
CA PHE A 81 -17.07 4.23 -29.90
C PHE A 81 -16.11 4.12 -31.08
N GLN A 82 -16.58 4.39 -32.30
CA GLN A 82 -15.72 4.36 -33.49
C GLN A 82 -14.80 5.60 -33.55
N THR A 83 -15.22 6.72 -32.95
CA THR A 83 -14.44 7.95 -32.94
C THR A 83 -14.44 8.62 -31.58
N ARG A 84 -13.42 9.46 -31.33
CA ARG A 84 -13.33 10.28 -30.12
C ARG A 84 -14.51 11.26 -30.00
N ALA A 85 -14.93 11.85 -31.11
CA ALA A 85 -16.06 12.78 -31.14
C ALA A 85 -17.37 12.11 -30.69
N GLN A 86 -17.62 10.85 -31.06
CA GLN A 86 -18.77 10.09 -30.59
C GLN A 86 -18.72 9.88 -29.06
N ALA A 87 -17.57 9.47 -28.53
CA ALA A 87 -17.38 9.29 -27.10
C ALA A 87 -17.61 10.61 -26.33
N ASP A 88 -17.01 11.71 -26.80
CA ASP A 88 -17.12 13.02 -26.18
C ASP A 88 -18.55 13.57 -26.19
N ALA A 89 -19.28 13.38 -27.28
CA ALA A 89 -20.68 13.77 -27.41
C ALA A 89 -21.58 12.97 -26.46
N PHE A 90 -21.38 11.65 -26.38
CA PHE A 90 -22.13 10.79 -25.47
C PHE A 90 -21.91 11.16 -24.00
N ILE A 91 -20.64 11.28 -23.57
CA ILE A 91 -20.30 11.63 -22.18
C ILE A 91 -20.83 13.02 -21.80
N ALA A 92 -20.82 13.97 -22.74
CA ALA A 92 -21.42 15.30 -22.52
C ALA A 92 -22.94 15.22 -22.39
N ALA A 93 -23.63 14.49 -23.28
CA ALA A 93 -25.09 14.36 -23.26
C ALA A 93 -25.61 13.72 -21.97
N MET A 94 -24.85 12.79 -21.39
CA MET A 94 -25.21 12.13 -20.13
C MET A 94 -24.87 12.95 -18.87
N ASN A 95 -24.20 14.10 -19.03
CA ASN A 95 -23.64 14.90 -17.94
C ASN A 95 -22.69 14.09 -17.03
N TRP A 96 -21.89 13.19 -17.62
CA TRP A 96 -20.99 12.31 -16.87
C TRP A 96 -19.57 12.90 -16.71
N ARG A 97 -19.26 14.01 -17.38
CA ARG A 97 -17.94 14.68 -17.29
C ARG A 97 -17.53 15.05 -15.86
N GLN A 98 -18.50 15.30 -15.00
CA GLN A 98 -18.28 15.61 -13.58
C GLN A 98 -17.69 14.43 -12.78
N PHE A 99 -17.78 13.21 -13.30
CA PHE A 99 -17.26 11.99 -12.69
C PHE A 99 -15.95 11.50 -13.33
N GLY A 100 -15.47 12.18 -14.39
CA GLY A 100 -14.27 11.85 -15.13
C GLY A 100 -14.42 12.06 -16.65
N ASP A 101 -13.33 11.87 -17.39
CA ASP A 101 -13.30 12.03 -18.85
C ASP A 101 -13.19 10.66 -19.57
N LYS A 102 -11.98 10.08 -19.56
CA LYS A 102 -11.65 8.76 -20.09
C LYS A 102 -11.91 7.67 -19.05
N TYR A 103 -11.70 7.99 -17.79
CA TYR A 103 -11.93 7.11 -16.65
C TYR A 103 -12.98 7.76 -15.76
N ILE A 104 -14.18 7.17 -15.73
CA ILE A 104 -15.31 7.66 -14.95
C ILE A 104 -15.39 6.85 -13.65
N ASP A 105 -15.54 7.53 -12.53
CA ASP A 105 -15.79 6.92 -11.23
C ASP A 105 -17.15 6.22 -11.23
N GLY A 106 -17.13 4.88 -11.32
CA GLY A 106 -18.32 4.05 -11.42
C GLY A 106 -19.20 4.06 -10.17
N VAL A 107 -18.64 4.32 -8.97
CA VAL A 107 -19.39 4.38 -7.72
C VAL A 107 -20.21 5.67 -7.67
N LYS A 108 -19.58 6.81 -7.97
CA LYS A 108 -20.27 8.11 -8.08
C LYS A 108 -21.29 8.12 -9.20
N LEU A 109 -20.98 7.45 -10.32
CA LEU A 109 -21.92 7.32 -11.42
C LEU A 109 -23.14 6.49 -11.01
N ALA A 110 -22.97 5.39 -10.28
CA ALA A 110 -24.08 4.59 -9.79
C ALA A 110 -24.97 5.38 -8.82
N GLU A 111 -24.39 6.12 -7.89
CA GLU A 111 -25.11 7.04 -7.00
C GLU A 111 -25.93 8.07 -7.80
N TYR A 112 -25.31 8.71 -8.81
CA TYR A 112 -25.98 9.67 -9.68
C TYR A 112 -27.15 9.07 -10.47
N LEU A 113 -27.02 7.81 -10.89
CA LEU A 113 -28.05 7.09 -11.63
C LEU A 113 -29.10 6.42 -10.71
N GLY A 114 -28.95 6.48 -9.39
CA GLY A 114 -29.82 5.79 -8.44
C GLY A 114 -29.71 4.26 -8.50
N ILE A 115 -28.54 3.74 -8.87
CA ILE A 115 -28.23 2.32 -8.93
C ILE A 115 -27.62 1.88 -7.60
N GLU A 116 -28.27 0.94 -6.93
CA GLU A 116 -27.70 0.30 -5.74
C GLU A 116 -26.59 -0.67 -6.15
N LEU A 117 -25.38 -0.45 -5.60
CA LEU A 117 -24.25 -1.35 -5.77
C LEU A 117 -24.18 -2.34 -4.59
N PRO A 118 -23.67 -3.56 -4.81
CA PRO A 118 -23.45 -4.50 -3.72
C PRO A 118 -22.41 -3.96 -2.72
N ASP A 119 -22.67 -4.18 -1.43
CA ASP A 119 -21.74 -3.86 -0.35
C ASP A 119 -20.71 -4.99 -0.22
N GLU A 120 -19.58 -4.84 -0.91
CA GLU A 120 -18.48 -5.79 -0.90
C GLU A 120 -17.20 -5.17 -0.33
N GLU A 121 -16.52 -5.90 0.55
CA GLU A 121 -15.22 -5.49 1.07
C GLU A 121 -14.14 -5.60 -0.01
N VAL A 122 -13.67 -4.46 -0.50
CA VAL A 122 -12.49 -4.41 -1.38
C VAL A 122 -11.20 -4.52 -0.56
N ALA A 123 -10.27 -5.37 -1.00
CA ALA A 123 -8.97 -5.54 -0.33
C ALA A 123 -8.12 -4.27 -0.31
N PHE A 124 -8.40 -3.32 -1.20
CA PHE A 124 -7.73 -2.03 -1.29
C PHE A 124 -8.78 -0.91 -1.38
N VAL A 125 -8.86 -0.08 -0.33
CA VAL A 125 -9.62 1.16 -0.39
C VAL A 125 -8.77 2.18 -1.15
N ALA A 126 -9.32 2.70 -2.24
CA ALA A 126 -8.68 3.74 -3.05
C ALA A 126 -8.70 5.12 -2.39
N ASP A 127 -9.09 5.22 -1.11
CA ASP A 127 -8.97 6.47 -0.38
C ASP A 127 -7.51 6.87 -0.39
N PRO A 128 -7.14 7.95 -1.11
CA PRO A 128 -5.79 8.42 -1.07
C PRO A 128 -5.56 8.77 0.39
N LYS A 129 -4.61 8.10 1.02
CA LYS A 129 -4.08 8.57 2.30
C LYS A 129 -3.46 9.93 2.01
N VAL A 130 -4.27 10.98 2.14
CA VAL A 130 -3.83 12.35 1.92
C VAL A 130 -2.76 12.62 2.95
N ASP A 131 -1.55 12.93 2.50
CA ASP A 131 -0.46 13.21 3.42
C ASP A 131 -0.85 14.43 4.25
N LYS A 132 -0.70 14.33 5.56
CA LYS A 132 -1.03 15.43 6.48
C LYS A 132 -0.27 16.71 6.15
N THR A 133 0.92 16.58 5.57
CA THR A 133 1.74 17.70 5.09
C THR A 133 1.08 18.39 3.89
N TRP A 134 0.52 17.60 2.95
CA TRP A 134 -0.18 18.14 1.78
C TRP A 134 -1.54 18.75 2.15
N VAL A 135 -2.26 18.18 3.13
CA VAL A 135 -3.49 18.78 3.67
C VAL A 135 -3.22 20.17 4.24
N GLY A 136 -2.09 20.37 4.93
CA GLY A 136 -1.72 21.68 5.48
C GLY A 136 -1.36 22.76 4.46
N PHE A 137 -1.34 22.43 3.16
CA PHE A 137 -1.16 23.40 2.07
C PHE A 137 -2.47 23.76 1.35
N VAL A 138 -3.59 23.11 1.70
CA VAL A 138 -4.91 23.37 1.13
C VAL A 138 -5.80 23.88 2.27
N ASP A 139 -5.81 25.20 2.41
CA ASP A 139 -6.44 26.05 3.44
C ASP A 139 -6.05 25.81 4.92
#